data_AF-A0A950F9E0-F1
#
_entry.id   AF-A0A950F9E0-F1
#
_cell.length_a   1.000
_cell.length_b   1.000
_cell.length_c   1.000
_cell.angle_alpha   90.00
_cell.angle_beta   90.00
_cell.angle_gamma   90.00
#
_symmetry.space_group_name_H-M   'P 1'
#
loop_
_entity.id
_entity.type
_entity.pdbx_description
1 polymer ?
#
loop_
_entity_poly.entity_id
_entity_poly.type
_entity_poly.pdbx_seq_one_letter_code
_entity_poly.pdbx_strand_id
1 'polypeptide(L)'
;EAGHFIQLESSEQGHVEHVGWRSTQIRMLGDTVVVVPNSKLAGSVITNFSLPRNELGLTVEVGVDYASNLEKVEAITLEVARQVMNRVDGATPEFEPSVRFHTFADSSINFKVWLGARNYVAGLKLKHEFIKCLHSRYKQEGIVIPSPVRTIDVPETLLIRLRECFREDVAISNDTSSGFD
;
A
#
# COMPACT_ATOMS: atom_id res chain seq x y z
N GLU A 1 -17.62 21.01 -10.70
CA GLU A 1 -18.33 22.09 -9.98
C GLU A 1 -17.70 22.30 -8.63
N ALA A 2 -18.13 23.31 -7.86
CA ALA A 2 -17.69 23.46 -6.47
C ALA A 2 -18.06 22.20 -5.66
N GLY A 3 -17.20 21.83 -4.71
CA GLY A 3 -17.30 20.61 -3.90
C GLY A 3 -16.63 19.37 -4.49
N HIS A 4 -16.31 19.35 -5.79
CA HIS A 4 -15.71 18.16 -6.42
C HIS A 4 -14.24 17.99 -6.02
N PHE A 5 -13.81 16.75 -5.80
CA PHE A 5 -12.40 16.42 -5.60
C PHE A 5 -11.75 16.12 -6.95
N ILE A 6 -10.70 16.86 -7.28
CA ILE A 6 -10.01 16.76 -8.57
C ILE A 6 -8.49 16.62 -8.39
N GLN A 7 -7.86 15.97 -9.36
CA GLN A 7 -6.42 16.00 -9.54
C GLN A 7 -6.08 16.72 -10.83
N LEU A 8 -5.13 17.65 -10.73
CA LEU A 8 -4.54 18.37 -11.84
C LEU A 8 -3.42 17.53 -12.47
N GLU A 9 -3.06 17.85 -13.70
CA GLU A 9 -1.93 17.26 -14.42
C GLU A 9 -0.59 17.39 -13.65
N SER A 10 -0.44 18.44 -12.85
CA SER A 10 0.69 18.66 -11.92
C SER A 10 0.74 17.66 -10.75
N SER A 11 -0.12 16.64 -10.74
CA SER A 11 -0.32 15.67 -9.64
C SER A 11 -0.87 16.26 -8.34
N GLU A 12 -1.15 17.56 -8.32
CA GLU A 12 -1.79 18.28 -7.24
C GLU A 12 -3.26 17.86 -7.07
N GLN A 13 -3.71 17.67 -5.84
CA GLN A 13 -5.05 17.19 -5.51
C GLN A 13 -5.76 18.11 -4.52
N GLY A 14 -7.05 18.36 -4.76
CA GLY A 14 -7.84 19.22 -3.90
C GLY A 14 -9.33 19.26 -4.21
N HIS A 15 -10.06 19.95 -3.34
CA HIS A 15 -11.48 20.26 -3.52
C HIS A 15 -11.66 21.58 -4.23
N VAL A 16 -12.54 21.61 -5.23
CA VAL A 16 -12.94 22.87 -5.88
C VAL A 16 -13.78 23.68 -4.90
N GLU A 17 -13.29 24.83 -4.42
CA GLU A 17 -14.07 25.69 -3.52
C GLU A 17 -15.02 26.59 -4.29
N HIS A 18 -14.48 27.23 -5.33
CA HIS A 18 -15.22 28.23 -6.08
C HIS A 18 -14.77 28.25 -7.54
N VAL A 19 -15.75 28.21 -8.43
CA VAL A 19 -15.53 28.38 -9.87
C VAL A 19 -15.94 29.80 -10.22
N GLY A 20 -14.95 30.69 -10.32
CA GLY A 20 -15.16 32.05 -10.79
C GLY A 20 -15.14 32.12 -12.32
N TRP A 21 -15.45 33.29 -12.85
CA TRP A 21 -15.55 33.50 -14.30
C TRP A 21 -14.19 33.45 -15.02
N ARG A 22 -13.10 33.89 -14.38
CA ARG A 22 -11.72 33.88 -14.92
C ARG A 22 -10.84 32.78 -14.36
N SER A 23 -11.12 32.35 -13.13
CA SER A 23 -10.26 31.45 -12.37
C SER A 23 -11.08 30.57 -11.45
N THR A 24 -10.56 29.38 -11.19
CA THR A 24 -11.10 28.42 -10.23
C THR A 24 -10.17 28.35 -9.02
N GLN A 25 -10.75 28.34 -7.82
CA GLN A 25 -10.04 28.17 -6.56
C GLN A 25 -10.16 26.72 -6.10
N ILE A 26 -9.03 26.10 -5.81
CA ILE A 26 -8.92 24.71 -5.40
C ILE A 26 -8.24 24.68 -4.03
N ARG A 27 -8.93 24.19 -2.99
CA ARG A 27 -8.33 23.91 -1.68
C ARG A 27 -7.61 22.57 -1.73
N MET A 28 -6.30 22.61 -1.57
CA MET A 28 -5.42 21.45 -1.53
C MET A 28 -5.54 20.72 -0.19
N LEU A 29 -5.09 19.47 -0.14
CA LEU A 29 -5.07 18.68 1.10
C LEU A 29 -4.20 19.29 2.21
N GLY A 30 -3.24 20.14 1.86
CA GLY A 30 -2.39 20.89 2.80
C GLY A 30 -2.99 22.19 3.33
N ASP A 31 -4.30 22.40 3.18
CA ASP A 31 -5.04 23.61 3.54
C ASP A 31 -4.53 24.90 2.85
N THR A 32 -3.90 24.74 1.69
CA THR A 32 -3.53 25.84 0.80
C THR A 32 -4.54 25.99 -0.32
N VAL A 33 -4.80 27.22 -0.75
CA VAL A 33 -5.70 27.50 -1.88
C VAL A 33 -4.88 27.82 -3.12
N VAL A 34 -5.07 27.03 -4.18
CA VAL A 34 -4.46 27.24 -5.49
C VAL A 34 -5.49 27.90 -6.40
N VAL A 35 -5.10 29.02 -7.01
CA VAL A 35 -5.94 29.75 -7.97
C VAL A 35 -5.46 29.43 -9.38
N VAL A 36 -6.27 28.74 -10.16
CA VAL A 36 -5.93 28.34 -11.53
C VAL A 36 -6.78 29.11 -12.53
N PRO A 37 -6.16 29.80 -13.52
CA PRO A 37 -6.92 30.43 -14.61
C PRO A 37 -7.73 29.39 -15.39
N ASN A 38 -8.97 29.73 -15.74
CA ASN A 38 -9.87 28.82 -16.44
C ASN A 38 -9.31 28.43 -17.82
N SER A 39 -8.58 29.32 -18.49
CA SER A 39 -7.87 29.03 -19.75
C SER A 39 -6.82 27.94 -19.60
N LYS A 40 -6.13 27.87 -18.45
CA LYS A 40 -5.15 26.84 -18.15
C LYS A 40 -5.83 25.51 -17.81
N LEU A 41 -6.91 25.55 -17.03
CA LEU A 41 -7.70 24.34 -16.70
C LEU A 41 -8.34 23.72 -17.95
N ALA A 42 -8.89 24.53 -18.85
CA ALA A 42 -9.52 24.06 -20.08
C ALA A 42 -8.54 23.37 -21.03
N GLY A 43 -7.25 23.73 -20.98
CA GLY A 43 -6.19 23.11 -21.76
C GLY A 43 -5.50 21.91 -21.10
N SER A 44 -5.81 21.60 -19.84
CA SER A 44 -5.15 20.55 -19.05
C SER A 44 -6.05 19.33 -18.85
N VAL A 45 -5.43 18.15 -18.65
CA VAL A 45 -6.16 16.95 -18.23
C VAL A 45 -6.49 17.03 -16.74
N ILE A 46 -7.76 16.87 -16.40
CA ILE A 46 -8.26 16.90 -15.01
C ILE A 46 -8.93 15.56 -14.71
N THR A 47 -8.47 14.87 -13.67
CA THR A 47 -9.13 13.68 -13.16
C THR A 47 -10.12 14.08 -12.09
N ASN A 48 -11.41 13.87 -12.34
CA ASN A 48 -12.46 14.12 -11.35
C ASN A 48 -12.80 12.81 -10.62
N PHE A 49 -12.59 12.78 -9.30
CA PHE A 49 -12.89 11.61 -8.48
C PHE A 49 -14.33 11.60 -7.93
N SER A 50 -15.09 12.66 -8.16
CA SER A 50 -16.48 12.81 -7.71
C SER A 50 -17.52 12.45 -8.78
N LEU A 51 -17.11 12.11 -10.01
CA LEU A 51 -18.00 11.81 -11.14
C LEU A 51 -17.64 10.48 -11.80
N PRO A 52 -18.60 9.66 -12.30
CA PRO A 52 -20.05 9.88 -12.30
C PRO A 52 -20.77 9.46 -11.01
N ARG A 53 -20.10 8.70 -10.11
CA ARG A 53 -20.60 8.36 -8.77
C ARG A 53 -19.61 8.83 -7.73
N ASN A 54 -20.10 9.34 -6.60
CA ASN A 54 -19.28 9.70 -5.44
C ASN A 54 -18.73 8.45 -4.71
N GLU A 55 -19.29 7.27 -5.02
CA GLU A 55 -18.80 5.99 -4.53
C GLU A 55 -17.49 5.63 -5.24
N LEU A 56 -16.39 5.77 -4.51
CA LEU A 56 -15.08 5.34 -4.97
C LEU A 56 -14.87 3.89 -4.58
N GLY A 57 -14.69 3.04 -5.61
CA GLY A 57 -14.07 1.74 -5.45
C GLY A 57 -12.60 1.91 -5.11
N LEU A 58 -12.28 1.91 -3.82
CA LEU A 58 -10.91 1.93 -3.33
C LEU A 58 -10.28 0.56 -3.59
N THR A 59 -9.15 0.55 -4.29
CA THR A 59 -8.37 -0.66 -4.51
C THR A 59 -7.17 -0.69 -3.55
N VAL A 60 -7.02 -1.78 -2.80
CA VAL A 60 -5.86 -2.06 -1.95
C VAL A 60 -5.16 -3.29 -2.48
N GLU A 61 -3.86 -3.17 -2.76
CA GLU A 61 -3.03 -4.29 -3.20
C GLU A 61 -2.30 -4.88 -1.99
N VAL A 62 -2.36 -6.21 -1.87
CA VAL A 62 -1.77 -6.98 -0.77
C VAL A 62 -1.12 -8.23 -1.35
N GLY A 63 -0.01 -8.67 -0.74
CA GLY A 63 0.67 -9.92 -1.09
C GLY A 63 0.67 -10.90 0.08
N VAL A 64 0.53 -12.19 -0.21
CA VAL A 64 0.67 -13.29 0.76
C VAL A 64 1.70 -14.30 0.28
N ASP A 65 2.26 -15.05 1.22
CA ASP A 65 3.24 -16.10 0.92
C ASP A 65 2.62 -17.26 0.13
N TYR A 66 3.40 -17.89 -0.75
CA TYR A 66 2.98 -19.02 -1.58
C TYR A 66 2.50 -20.23 -0.79
N ALA A 67 2.97 -20.42 0.44
CA ALA A 67 2.52 -21.51 1.32
C ALA A 67 1.17 -21.24 1.98
N SER A 68 0.61 -20.03 1.82
CA SER A 68 -0.67 -19.65 2.43
C SER A 68 -1.85 -20.32 1.74
N ASN A 69 -2.85 -20.76 2.51
CA ASN A 69 -4.12 -21.23 1.96
C ASN A 69 -4.93 -20.03 1.44
N LEU A 70 -5.10 -19.96 0.11
CA LEU A 70 -5.76 -18.83 -0.57
C LEU A 70 -7.23 -18.67 -0.21
N GLU A 71 -7.97 -19.77 -0.01
CA GLU A 71 -9.38 -19.74 0.40
C GLU A 71 -9.52 -19.16 1.80
N LYS A 72 -8.62 -19.55 2.72
CA LYS A 72 -8.56 -19.00 4.08
C LYS A 72 -8.22 -17.50 4.06
N VAL A 73 -7.23 -17.12 3.25
CA VAL A 73 -6.83 -15.71 3.07
C VAL A 73 -7.99 -14.87 2.56
N GLU A 74 -8.71 -15.34 1.53
CA GLU A 74 -9.86 -14.65 0.96
C GLU A 74 -10.97 -14.45 2.00
N ALA A 75 -11.35 -15.52 2.72
CA ALA A 75 -12.39 -15.47 3.73
C ALA A 75 -12.07 -14.45 4.84
N ILE A 76 -10.84 -14.49 5.37
CA ILE A 76 -10.39 -13.57 6.44
C ILE A 76 -10.33 -12.13 5.92
N THR A 77 -9.85 -11.93 4.70
CA THR A 77 -9.77 -10.58 4.10
C THR A 77 -11.15 -9.97 3.96
N LEU A 78 -12.12 -10.74 3.47
CA LEU A 78 -13.51 -10.29 3.33
C LEU A 78 -14.15 -10.00 4.69
N GLU A 79 -13.91 -10.84 5.70
CA GLU A 79 -14.37 -10.61 7.08
C GLU A 79 -13.83 -9.28 7.62
N VAL A 80 -12.51 -9.06 7.52
CA VAL A 80 -11.86 -7.81 7.96
C VAL A 80 -12.36 -6.63 7.16
N ALA A 81 -12.53 -6.76 5.84
CA ALA A 81 -13.05 -5.70 4.98
C ALA A 81 -14.45 -5.25 5.44
N ARG A 82 -15.37 -6.20 5.64
CA ARG A 82 -16.72 -5.93 6.16
C ARG A 82 -16.69 -5.30 7.55
N GLN A 83 -15.86 -5.82 8.45
CA GLN A 83 -15.71 -5.28 9.80
C GLN A 83 -15.24 -3.81 9.79
N VAL A 84 -14.23 -3.51 8.98
CA VAL A 84 -13.66 -2.17 8.89
C VAL A 84 -14.63 -1.21 8.21
N MET A 85 -15.32 -1.65 7.15
CA MET A 85 -16.36 -0.85 6.49
C MET A 85 -17.53 -0.51 7.44
N ASN A 86 -17.88 -1.41 8.36
CA ASN A 86 -18.91 -1.12 9.38
C ASN A 86 -18.41 -0.21 10.51
N ARG A 87 -17.10 -0.14 10.75
CA ARG A 87 -16.51 0.63 11.85
C ARG A 87 -16.11 2.05 11.46
N VAL A 88 -15.65 2.25 10.23
CA VAL A 88 -15.02 3.51 9.79
C VAL A 88 -16.05 4.43 9.16
N ASP A 89 -16.20 5.63 9.75
CA ASP A 89 -17.02 6.69 9.18
C ASP A 89 -16.56 7.05 7.77
N GLY A 90 -17.48 6.97 6.81
CA GLY A 90 -17.22 7.29 5.41
C GLY A 90 -17.04 6.09 4.48
N ALA A 91 -17.13 4.86 5.00
CA ALA A 91 -17.35 3.68 4.16
C ALA A 91 -18.78 3.67 3.58
N THR A 92 -18.95 2.99 2.44
CA THR A 92 -20.25 2.76 1.82
C THR A 92 -20.71 1.34 2.18
N PRO A 93 -21.61 1.16 3.16
CA PRO A 93 -22.02 -0.17 3.62
C PRO A 93 -22.78 -0.98 2.55
N GLU A 94 -23.33 -0.32 1.53
CA GLU A 94 -23.99 -0.95 0.39
C GLU A 94 -23.02 -1.57 -0.62
N PHE A 95 -21.73 -1.22 -0.54
CA PHE A 95 -20.72 -1.76 -1.43
C PHE A 95 -20.21 -3.10 -0.92
N GLU A 96 -20.40 -4.17 -1.69
CA GLU A 96 -19.88 -5.49 -1.36
C GLU A 96 -18.36 -5.53 -1.60
N PRO A 97 -17.53 -5.72 -0.56
CA PRO A 97 -16.11 -5.86 -0.75
C PRO A 97 -15.80 -7.14 -1.52
N SER A 98 -14.78 -7.09 -2.38
CA SER A 98 -14.34 -8.27 -3.14
C SER A 98 -12.83 -8.40 -3.15
N VAL A 99 -12.36 -9.64 -3.24
CA VAL A 99 -10.95 -10.01 -3.27
C VAL A 99 -10.68 -10.75 -4.57
N ARG A 100 -9.62 -10.40 -5.30
CA ARG A 100 -9.17 -11.16 -6.48
C ARG A 100 -7.66 -11.26 -6.54
N PHE A 101 -7.16 -12.49 -6.57
CA PHE A 101 -5.77 -12.79 -6.89
C PHE A 101 -5.51 -12.55 -8.38
N HIS A 102 -4.39 -11.92 -8.72
CA HIS A 102 -4.10 -11.56 -10.12
C HIS A 102 -2.65 -11.77 -10.56
N THR A 103 -1.68 -11.83 -9.64
CA THR A 103 -0.27 -11.93 -10.02
C THR A 103 0.50 -12.85 -9.08
N PHE A 104 1.25 -13.77 -9.66
CA PHE A 104 2.32 -14.52 -9.02
C PHE A 104 3.61 -13.70 -9.13
N ALA A 105 4.00 -13.02 -8.06
CA ALA A 105 5.22 -12.21 -7.99
C ALA A 105 6.39 -13.03 -7.42
N ASP A 106 7.60 -12.47 -7.43
CA ASP A 106 8.84 -13.18 -7.10
C ASP A 106 8.82 -13.87 -5.71
N SER A 107 8.12 -13.30 -4.74
CA SER A 107 8.04 -13.81 -3.36
C SER A 107 6.63 -13.77 -2.78
N SER A 108 5.61 -13.46 -3.58
CA SER A 108 4.25 -13.29 -3.12
C SER A 108 3.20 -13.61 -4.17
N ILE A 109 2.02 -14.01 -3.71
CA ILE A 109 0.80 -14.03 -4.52
C ILE A 109 0.07 -12.72 -4.23
N ASN A 110 0.00 -11.86 -5.23
CA ASN A 110 -0.62 -10.54 -5.12
C ASN A 110 -2.11 -10.62 -5.47
N PHE A 111 -2.89 -9.91 -4.67
CA PHE A 111 -4.32 -9.75 -4.86
C PHE A 111 -4.77 -8.32 -4.58
N LYS A 112 -5.91 -7.98 -5.17
CA LYS A 112 -6.57 -6.71 -4.97
C LYS A 112 -7.83 -6.90 -4.14
N VAL A 113 -8.03 -5.96 -3.23
CA VAL A 113 -9.24 -5.82 -2.43
C VAL A 113 -9.95 -4.55 -2.87
N TRP A 114 -11.20 -4.68 -3.27
CA TRP A 114 -12.07 -3.55 -3.55
C TRP A 114 -12.90 -3.24 -2.31
N LEU A 115 -12.86 -1.97 -1.88
CA LEU A 115 -13.61 -1.43 -0.76
C LEU A 115 -14.43 -0.23 -1.22
N GLY A 116 -15.61 -0.03 -0.66
CA GLY A 116 -16.47 1.12 -0.98
C GLY A 116 -16.24 2.27 -0.02
N ALA A 117 -15.93 3.44 -0.54
CA ALA A 117 -15.85 4.68 0.23
C ALA A 117 -16.76 5.78 -0.37
N ARG A 118 -17.31 6.62 0.50
CA ARG A 118 -18.24 7.72 0.12
C ARG A 118 -17.55 8.89 -0.59
N ASN A 119 -16.25 9.06 -0.35
CA ASN A 119 -15.43 10.08 -1.00
C ASN A 119 -13.94 9.68 -0.88
N TYR A 120 -13.08 10.40 -1.60
CA TYR A 120 -11.65 10.11 -1.65
C TYR A 120 -10.97 10.17 -0.27
N VAL A 121 -11.26 11.21 0.52
CA VAL A 121 -10.64 11.43 1.84
C VAL A 121 -11.03 10.33 2.83
N ALA A 122 -12.31 9.93 2.84
CA ALA A 122 -12.79 8.79 3.61
C ALA A 122 -12.14 7.48 3.13
N GLY A 123 -11.91 7.34 1.82
CA GLY A 123 -11.16 6.22 1.25
C GLY A 123 -9.74 6.11 1.81
N LEU A 124 -9.04 7.23 2.02
CA LEU A 124 -7.70 7.22 2.64
C LEU A 124 -7.74 6.70 4.08
N LYS A 125 -8.70 7.19 4.89
CA LYS A 125 -8.89 6.72 6.27
C LYS A 125 -9.29 5.24 6.32
N LEU A 126 -10.16 4.82 5.41
CA LEU A 126 -10.60 3.43 5.26
C LEU A 126 -9.42 2.52 4.91
N LYS A 127 -8.58 2.91 3.94
CA LYS A 127 -7.36 2.19 3.57
C LYS A 127 -6.43 2.02 4.76
N HIS A 128 -6.19 3.10 5.51
CA HIS A 128 -5.30 3.09 6.68
C HIS A 128 -5.77 2.09 7.74
N GLU A 129 -7.05 2.16 8.12
CA GLU A 129 -7.63 1.27 9.13
C GLU A 129 -7.70 -0.18 8.64
N PHE A 130 -8.03 -0.39 7.37
CA PHE A 130 -8.07 -1.71 6.75
C PHE A 130 -6.71 -2.41 6.82
N ILE A 131 -5.62 -1.73 6.42
CA ILE A 131 -4.27 -2.31 6.44
C ILE A 131 -3.86 -2.71 7.86
N LYS A 132 -4.14 -1.85 8.86
CA LYS A 132 -3.83 -2.15 10.28
C LYS A 132 -4.58 -3.37 10.80
N CYS A 133 -5.87 -3.45 10.52
CA CYS A 133 -6.71 -4.57 10.94
C CYS A 133 -6.32 -5.86 10.23
N LEU A 134 -6.07 -5.81 8.92
CA LEU A 134 -5.68 -6.96 8.13
C LEU A 134 -4.34 -7.53 8.61
N HIS A 135 -3.34 -6.67 8.80
CA HIS A 135 -2.03 -7.07 9.32
C HIS A 135 -2.15 -7.74 10.69
N SER A 136 -2.97 -7.19 11.59
CA SER A 136 -3.19 -7.76 12.92
C SER A 136 -3.90 -9.12 12.85
N ARG A 137 -4.91 -9.26 11.99
CA ARG A 137 -5.67 -10.50 11.81
C ARG A 137 -4.83 -11.60 11.18
N TYR A 138 -4.01 -11.26 10.18
CA TYR A 138 -3.10 -12.22 9.54
C TYR A 138 -2.07 -12.76 10.53
N LYS A 139 -1.53 -11.89 11.38
CA LYS A 139 -0.62 -12.31 12.46
C LYS A 139 -1.28 -13.28 13.44
N GLN A 140 -2.55 -13.10 13.77
CA GLN A 140 -3.30 -14.02 14.64
C GLN A 140 -3.57 -15.37 13.97
N GLU A 141 -3.80 -15.37 12.66
CA GLU A 141 -4.16 -16.56 11.87
C GLU A 141 -2.96 -17.33 11.30
N GLY A 142 -1.75 -16.83 11.56
CA GLY A 142 -0.50 -17.40 11.05
C GLY A 142 -0.27 -17.18 9.55
N ILE A 143 -0.94 -16.20 8.94
CA ILE A 143 -0.75 -15.86 7.53
C ILE A 143 0.48 -14.96 7.40
N VAL A 144 1.47 -15.43 6.64
CA VAL A 144 2.74 -14.71 6.44
C VAL A 144 2.58 -13.72 5.30
N ILE A 145 2.86 -12.45 5.60
CA ILE A 145 3.07 -11.41 4.59
C ILE A 145 4.56 -11.43 4.23
N PRO A 146 4.93 -11.80 3.00
CA PRO A 146 6.33 -11.96 2.62
C PRO A 146 7.02 -10.60 2.65
N SER A 147 8.17 -10.56 3.32
CA SER A 147 9.14 -9.47 3.15
C SER A 147 10.00 -9.76 1.92
N PRO A 148 10.55 -8.74 1.24
CA PRO A 148 11.38 -8.97 0.07
C PRO A 148 12.58 -9.85 0.41
N VAL A 149 12.53 -11.11 -0.04
CA VAL A 149 13.65 -12.05 0.08
C VAL A 149 14.53 -11.94 -1.16
N ARG A 150 15.84 -11.81 -0.94
CA ARG A 150 16.83 -11.90 -2.02
C ARG A 150 17.61 -13.19 -1.82
N THR A 151 17.48 -14.12 -2.75
CA THR A 151 18.36 -15.28 -2.81
C THR A 151 19.69 -14.81 -3.38
N ILE A 152 20.75 -14.92 -2.59
CA ILE A 152 22.12 -14.69 -3.05
C ILE A 152 22.67 -16.06 -3.47
N ASP A 153 22.83 -16.26 -4.77
CA ASP A 153 23.56 -17.42 -5.29
C ASP A 153 25.06 -17.17 -5.10
N VAL A 154 25.69 -17.93 -4.19
CA VAL A 154 27.10 -17.77 -3.86
C VAL A 154 27.88 -18.86 -4.58
N PRO A 155 28.85 -18.51 -5.46
CA PRO A 155 29.72 -19.48 -6.10
C PRO A 155 30.42 -20.36 -5.07
N GLU A 156 30.53 -21.66 -5.36
CA GLU A 156 31.16 -22.62 -4.45
C GLU A 156 32.63 -22.26 -4.14
N THR A 157 33.31 -21.60 -5.07
CA THR A 157 34.67 -21.06 -4.90
C THR A 157 34.77 -19.99 -3.80
N LEU A 158 33.73 -19.17 -3.61
CA LEU A 158 33.66 -18.17 -2.55
C LEU A 158 33.38 -18.83 -1.19
N LEU A 159 32.57 -19.89 -1.16
CA LEU A 159 32.30 -20.65 0.06
C LEU A 159 33.56 -21.35 0.59
N ILE A 160 34.38 -21.90 -0.31
CA ILE A 160 35.66 -22.52 0.05
C ILE A 160 36.62 -21.48 0.62
N ARG A 161 36.78 -20.32 -0.04
CA ARG A 161 37.64 -19.24 0.46
C ARG A 161 37.19 -18.68 1.81
N LEU A 162 35.88 -18.48 2.00
CA LEU A 162 35.34 -18.04 3.29
C LEU A 162 35.65 -19.07 4.39
N ARG A 163 35.52 -20.38 4.11
CA ARG A 163 35.88 -21.44 5.06
C ARG A 163 37.37 -21.50 5.37
N GLU A 164 38.24 -21.13 4.45
CA GLU A 164 39.69 -21.06 4.67
C GLU A 164 40.05 -19.85 5.54
N CYS A 165 39.53 -18.65 5.23
CA CYS A 165 39.74 -17.44 6.04
C CYS A 165 39.27 -17.60 7.49
N PHE A 166 38.07 -18.16 7.71
CA PHE A 166 37.57 -18.40 9.08
C PHE A 166 38.37 -19.44 9.86
N ARG A 167 39.13 -20.32 9.18
CA ARG A 167 39.98 -21.32 9.83
C ARG A 167 41.33 -20.73 10.24
N GLU A 168 41.85 -19.78 9.45
CA GLU A 168 43.08 -19.05 9.76
C GLU A 168 42.89 -18.11 10.96
N ASP A 169 41.75 -17.46 11.11
CA ASP A 169 41.47 -16.56 12.26
C ASP A 169 41.39 -17.31 13.60
N VAL A 170 40.88 -18.56 13.62
CA VAL A 170 40.83 -19.39 14.84
C VAL A 170 42.24 -19.87 15.23
N ALA A 171 43.11 -20.14 14.25
CA ALA A 171 44.49 -20.55 14.53
C ALA A 171 45.32 -19.42 15.16
N ILE A 172 45.09 -18.16 14.77
CA ILE A 172 45.81 -16.99 15.32
C ILE A 172 45.42 -16.73 16.80
N SER A 173 44.20 -17.07 17.20
CA SER A 173 43.72 -16.88 18.58
C SER A 173 44.27 -17.88 19.61
N ASN A 174 44.78 -19.04 19.17
CA ASN A 174 45.30 -20.08 20.07
C ASN A 174 46.81 -19.97 20.34
N ASP A 175 47.53 -19.15 19.57
CA ASP A 175 48.99 -18.96 19.73
C ASP A 175 49.36 -17.82 20.70
N THR A 176 48.40 -17.10 21.27
CA THR A 176 48.66 -15.97 22.19
C THR A 176 48.54 -16.30 23.69
N SER A 177 48.34 -17.57 24.07
CA SER A 177 48.20 -17.97 25.48
C SER A 177 49.39 -18.76 26.07
N SER A 178 50.57 -18.77 25.44
CA SER A 178 51.74 -19.55 25.88
C SER A 178 53.00 -18.71 26.16
N GLY A 179 52.84 -17.47 26.64
CA GLY A 179 54.00 -16.62 26.96
C GLY A 179 53.71 -15.53 27.98
N PHE A 180 53.41 -15.91 29.21
CA PHE A 180 53.64 -15.09 30.41
C PHE A 180 53.93 -16.03 31.59
N ASP A 181 55.21 -16.37 31.72
CA ASP A 181 55.83 -16.72 33.01
C ASP A 181 56.39 -15.43 33.65
#